data_AF-A0A951DQI8-F1
#
_entry.id   AF-A0A951DQI8-F1
#
_cell.length_a   1.000
_cell.length_b   1.000
_cell.length_c   1.000
_cell.angle_alpha   90.00
_cell.angle_beta   90.00
_cell.angle_gamma   90.00
#
_symmetry.space_group_name_H-M   'P 1'
#
loop_
_entity.id
_entity.type
_entity.pdbx_description
1 polymer ?
#
loop_
_entity_poly.entity_id
_entity_poly.type
_entity_poly.pdbx_seq_one_letter_code
_entity_poly.pdbx_strand_id
1 'polypeptide(L)'
;MSDLILPPTLAVLLLAFTPCFQARSEVVFQWLVVGWIQCQGRRTLTGVALGSGAVGERHISVFHRFFSRAAWTLDALGRVVFTLALKWLPADQPLVVLGDDTLARKGGKSIALASMHHDPLLSSARKPFASFGHVWVVLAVWAPLPFGSGRGFALPVLFRLYVGAKRGGERHRAGQRQDHVGPRL
;
A
#
# COMPACT_ATOMS: atom_id res chain seq x y z
N MET A 1 9.02 -4.19 -25.66
CA MET A 1 8.51 -4.51 -24.32
C MET A 1 7.91 -5.89 -24.46
N SER A 2 8.30 -6.87 -23.67
CA SER A 2 7.52 -8.11 -23.60
C SER A 2 6.07 -7.72 -23.38
N ASP A 3 5.20 -8.08 -24.33
CA ASP A 3 3.78 -7.83 -24.21
C ASP A 3 3.31 -8.58 -22.96
N LEU A 4 3.01 -7.83 -21.91
CA LEU A 4 2.40 -8.37 -20.72
C LEU A 4 1.08 -9.02 -21.16
N ILE A 5 1.02 -10.35 -21.08
CA ILE A 5 -0.20 -11.09 -21.41
C ILE A 5 -1.21 -10.79 -20.29
N LEU A 6 -2.01 -9.76 -20.51
CA LEU A 6 -3.01 -9.26 -19.57
C LEU A 6 -4.40 -9.34 -20.19
N PRO A 7 -5.41 -9.77 -19.43
CA PRO A 7 -6.78 -9.54 -19.82
C PRO A 7 -7.00 -8.05 -20.11
N PRO A 8 -7.67 -7.67 -21.21
CA PRO A 8 -7.89 -6.26 -21.57
C PRO A 8 -8.55 -5.46 -20.44
N THR A 9 -9.43 -6.10 -19.66
CA THR A 9 -10.08 -5.50 -18.50
C THR A 9 -9.10 -5.09 -17.40
N LEU A 10 -8.08 -5.91 -17.14
CA LEU A 10 -7.01 -5.58 -16.20
C LEU A 10 -6.10 -4.47 -16.73
N ALA A 11 -5.81 -4.47 -18.04
CA ALA A 11 -5.04 -3.39 -18.66
C ALA A 11 -5.75 -2.02 -18.52
N VAL A 12 -7.05 -1.96 -18.79
CA VAL A 12 -7.86 -0.74 -18.59
C VAL A 12 -7.86 -0.29 -17.13
N LEU A 13 -7.95 -1.24 -16.18
CA LEU A 13 -7.87 -0.92 -14.76
C LEU A 13 -6.51 -0.32 -14.38
N LEU A 14 -5.41 -0.88 -14.89
CA LEU A 14 -4.06 -0.38 -14.63
C LEU A 14 -3.83 1.03 -15.20
N LEU A 15 -4.40 1.34 -16.37
CA LEU A 15 -4.34 2.68 -16.97
C LEU A 15 -5.01 3.76 -16.10
N ALA A 16 -5.98 3.40 -15.25
CA ALA A 16 -6.56 4.36 -14.32
C ALA A 16 -5.54 4.91 -13.30
N PHE A 17 -4.42 4.20 -13.08
CA PHE A 17 -3.37 4.59 -12.15
C PHE A 17 -2.24 5.40 -12.82
N THR A 18 -2.26 5.59 -14.14
CA THR A 18 -1.25 6.37 -14.87
C THR A 18 -0.98 7.76 -14.23
N PRO A 19 -1.99 8.53 -13.77
CA PRO A 19 -1.75 9.84 -13.14
C PRO A 19 -0.97 9.79 -11.82
N CYS A 20 -0.82 8.62 -11.20
CA CYS A 20 -0.08 8.44 -9.95
C CYS A 20 1.43 8.35 -10.15
N PHE A 21 1.90 8.20 -11.39
CA PHE A 21 3.28 7.83 -11.70
C PHE A 21 3.89 8.72 -12.78
N GLN A 22 5.22 8.79 -12.78
CA GLN A 22 5.98 9.19 -13.97
C GLN A 22 6.04 8.03 -14.96
N ALA A 23 6.21 8.32 -16.25
CA ALA A 23 6.19 7.32 -17.34
C ALA A 23 7.06 6.07 -17.06
N ARG A 24 8.27 6.26 -16.51
CA ARG A 24 9.14 5.12 -16.17
C ARG A 24 8.64 4.30 -14.98
N SER A 25 8.12 4.96 -13.94
CA SER A 25 7.59 4.26 -12.76
C SER A 25 6.27 3.56 -13.03
N GLU A 26 5.47 4.07 -13.98
CA GLU A 26 4.21 3.45 -14.40
C GLU A 26 4.42 2.04 -14.96
N VAL A 27 5.36 1.89 -15.90
CA VAL A 27 5.68 0.57 -16.47
C VAL A 27 6.13 -0.41 -15.39
N VAL A 28 6.91 0.06 -14.42
CA VAL A 28 7.37 -0.78 -13.29
C VAL A 28 6.21 -1.12 -12.34
N PHE A 29 5.27 -0.20 -12.13
CA PHE A 29 4.06 -0.46 -11.36
C PHE A 29 3.22 -1.57 -12.03
N GLN A 30 3.01 -1.49 -13.34
CA GLN A 30 2.29 -2.54 -14.08
C GLN A 30 2.99 -3.89 -13.92
N TRP A 31 4.31 -3.96 -14.11
CA TRP A 31 5.09 -5.19 -13.86
C TRP A 31 4.97 -5.69 -12.42
N LEU A 32 4.99 -4.81 -11.43
CA LEU A 32 4.81 -5.19 -10.02
C LEU A 32 3.44 -5.79 -9.75
N VAL A 33 2.37 -5.20 -10.29
CA VAL A 33 1.00 -5.72 -10.10
C VAL A 33 0.87 -7.09 -10.77
N VAL A 34 1.32 -7.23 -12.02
CA VAL A 34 1.27 -8.51 -12.74
C VAL A 34 2.10 -9.56 -12.04
N GLY A 35 3.35 -9.23 -11.68
CA GLY A 35 4.22 -10.12 -10.96
C GLY A 35 3.65 -10.53 -9.60
N TRP A 36 2.90 -9.65 -8.93
CA TRP A 36 2.25 -9.96 -7.66
C TRP A 36 1.11 -10.96 -7.82
N ILE A 37 0.29 -10.79 -8.86
CA ILE A 37 -0.79 -11.71 -9.21
C ILE A 37 -0.25 -13.09 -9.59
N GLN A 38 0.83 -13.12 -10.38
CA GLN A 38 1.44 -14.36 -10.90
C GLN A 38 2.38 -15.06 -9.91
N CYS A 39 2.81 -14.40 -8.84
CA CYS A 39 3.73 -15.01 -7.87
C CYS A 39 3.03 -16.12 -7.05
N GLN A 40 3.37 -17.38 -7.35
CA GLN A 40 2.80 -18.57 -6.69
C GLN A 40 3.47 -18.94 -5.35
N GLY A 41 4.37 -18.11 -4.83
CA GLY A 41 5.13 -18.37 -3.61
C GLY A 41 5.11 -17.21 -2.62
N ARG A 42 6.18 -17.11 -1.83
CA ARG A 42 6.38 -15.93 -0.98
C ARG A 42 6.53 -14.70 -1.87
N ARG A 43 5.63 -13.73 -1.71
CA ARG A 43 5.58 -12.48 -2.46
C ARG A 43 6.66 -11.48 -2.01
N THR A 44 7.90 -11.95 -2.00
CA THR A 44 9.08 -11.09 -1.83
C THR A 44 9.22 -10.22 -3.08
N LEU A 45 9.89 -9.07 -2.97
CA LEU A 45 10.09 -8.20 -4.13
C LEU A 45 10.81 -8.91 -5.28
N THR A 46 11.76 -9.80 -4.96
CA THR A 46 12.44 -10.66 -5.93
C THR A 46 11.47 -11.66 -6.57
N GLY A 47 10.64 -12.34 -5.77
CA GLY A 47 9.66 -13.30 -6.30
C GLY A 47 8.61 -12.64 -7.20
N VAL A 48 8.16 -11.44 -6.85
CA VAL A 48 7.25 -10.60 -7.65
C VAL A 48 7.93 -10.16 -8.93
N ALA A 49 9.18 -9.69 -8.86
CA ALA A 49 9.95 -9.29 -10.03
C ALA A 49 10.10 -10.46 -11.01
N LEU A 50 10.47 -11.65 -10.53
CA LEU A 50 10.57 -12.86 -11.35
C LEU A 50 9.20 -13.23 -11.96
N GLY A 51 8.13 -13.21 -11.15
CA GLY A 51 6.77 -13.51 -11.61
C GLY A 51 6.23 -12.53 -12.65
N SER A 52 6.79 -11.33 -12.76
CA SER A 52 6.39 -10.33 -13.77
C SER A 52 6.86 -10.67 -15.18
N GLY A 53 7.83 -11.58 -15.34
CA GLY A 53 8.48 -11.87 -16.62
C GLY A 53 9.44 -10.79 -17.12
N ALA A 54 9.57 -9.65 -16.43
CA ALA A 54 10.43 -8.54 -16.86
C ALA A 54 11.90 -8.66 -16.39
N VAL A 55 12.22 -9.65 -15.54
CA VAL A 55 13.61 -9.96 -15.16
C VAL A 55 14.30 -10.60 -16.36
N GLY A 56 15.33 -9.92 -16.89
CA GLY A 56 15.99 -10.27 -18.15
C GLY A 56 15.92 -9.11 -19.16
N GLU A 57 14.77 -8.44 -19.26
CA GLU A 57 14.65 -7.17 -20.00
C GLU A 57 15.14 -5.97 -19.19
N ARG A 58 15.01 -6.07 -17.86
CA ARG A 58 15.45 -5.05 -16.91
C ARG A 58 16.17 -5.69 -15.75
N HIS A 59 17.15 -4.95 -15.23
CA HIS A 59 17.85 -5.34 -14.02
C HIS A 59 16.90 -5.29 -12.81
N ILE A 60 16.95 -6.29 -11.94
CA ILE A 60 16.06 -6.44 -10.77
C ILE A 60 16.06 -5.23 -9.82
N SER A 61 17.15 -4.47 -9.80
CA SER A 61 17.26 -3.22 -9.02
C SER A 61 16.23 -2.16 -9.41
N VAL A 62 15.61 -2.23 -10.60
CA VAL A 62 14.51 -1.35 -10.99
C VAL A 62 13.32 -1.48 -10.04
N PHE A 63 12.96 -2.71 -9.66
CA PHE A 63 11.85 -2.97 -8.74
C PHE A 63 12.12 -2.42 -7.33
N HIS A 64 13.36 -2.54 -6.84
CA HIS A 64 13.76 -1.92 -5.57
C HIS A 64 13.77 -0.39 -5.63
N ARG A 65 14.17 0.18 -6.77
CA ARG A 65 14.14 1.64 -6.99
C ARG A 65 12.72 2.19 -7.03
N PHE A 66 11.73 1.41 -7.47
CA PHE A 66 10.33 1.82 -7.43
C PHE A 66 9.87 2.19 -6.02
N PHE A 67 10.21 1.37 -5.01
CA PHE A 67 9.81 1.63 -3.62
C PHE A 67 10.72 2.61 -2.88
N SER A 68 11.97 2.78 -3.32
CA SER A 68 12.96 3.61 -2.61
C SER A 68 13.18 5.00 -3.21
N ARG A 69 12.87 5.21 -4.50
CA ARG A 69 13.23 6.44 -5.23
C ARG A 69 12.14 6.99 -6.15
N ALA A 70 11.17 6.19 -6.60
CA ALA A 70 10.13 6.71 -7.48
C ALA A 70 9.20 7.67 -6.72
N ALA A 71 8.74 8.71 -7.40
CA ALA A 71 7.82 9.69 -6.84
C ALA A 71 6.38 9.25 -7.03
N TRP A 72 5.75 8.75 -5.96
CA TRP A 72 4.34 8.41 -5.89
C TRP A 72 3.90 8.44 -4.41
N THR A 73 2.60 8.51 -4.15
CA THR A 73 2.05 8.54 -2.79
C THR A 73 0.90 7.54 -2.64
N LEU A 74 0.71 7.03 -1.42
CA LEU A 74 -0.43 6.15 -1.10
C LEU A 74 -1.76 6.87 -1.32
N ASP A 75 -1.82 8.18 -1.05
CA ASP A 75 -3.03 8.99 -1.23
C ASP A 75 -3.43 9.11 -2.71
N ALA A 76 -2.46 9.23 -3.62
CA ALA A 76 -2.75 9.26 -5.06
C ALA A 76 -3.35 7.93 -5.53
N LEU A 77 -2.77 6.80 -5.11
CA LEU A 77 -3.29 5.47 -5.44
C LEU A 77 -4.69 5.26 -4.83
N GLY A 78 -4.84 5.64 -3.57
CA GLY A 78 -6.09 5.57 -2.83
C GLY A 78 -7.22 6.36 -3.47
N ARG A 79 -6.93 7.56 -3.98
CA ARG A 79 -7.90 8.38 -4.71
C ARG A 79 -8.38 7.70 -6.00
N VAL A 80 -7.49 7.02 -6.72
CA VAL A 80 -7.87 6.26 -7.92
C VAL A 80 -8.79 5.10 -7.52
N VAL A 81 -8.42 4.31 -6.51
CA VAL A 81 -9.26 3.21 -6.00
C VAL A 81 -10.63 3.72 -5.57
N PHE A 82 -10.68 4.83 -4.82
CA PHE A 82 -11.93 5.45 -4.40
C PHE A 82 -12.79 5.87 -5.59
N THR A 83 -12.21 6.54 -6.58
CA THR A 83 -12.92 6.98 -7.79
C THR A 83 -13.47 5.81 -8.60
N LEU A 84 -12.71 4.71 -8.68
CA LEU A 84 -13.17 3.48 -9.33
C LEU A 84 -14.29 2.81 -8.53
N ALA A 85 -14.17 2.77 -7.20
CA ALA A 85 -15.18 2.19 -6.32
C ALA A 85 -16.52 2.95 -6.43
N LEU A 86 -16.50 4.28 -6.46
CA LEU A 86 -17.71 5.09 -6.60
C LEU A 86 -18.51 4.79 -7.87
N LYS A 87 -17.86 4.35 -8.96
CA LYS A 87 -18.55 3.93 -10.18
C LYS A 87 -19.29 2.60 -10.04
N TRP A 88 -18.94 1.82 -9.02
CA TRP A 88 -19.51 0.50 -8.74
C TRP A 88 -20.60 0.54 -7.67
N LEU A 89 -20.60 1.58 -6.81
CA LEU A 89 -21.59 1.71 -5.75
C LEU A 89 -22.96 2.10 -6.32
N PRO A 90 -24.06 1.47 -5.83
CA PRO A 90 -25.41 1.92 -6.14
C PRO A 90 -25.63 3.37 -5.68
N ALA A 91 -26.30 4.18 -6.51
CA ALA A 91 -26.51 5.60 -6.25
C ALA A 91 -27.42 5.88 -5.04
N ASP A 92 -28.26 4.92 -4.69
CA ASP A 92 -29.23 4.95 -3.59
C ASP A 92 -28.66 4.41 -2.27
N GLN A 93 -27.40 3.94 -2.26
CA GLN A 93 -26.75 3.42 -1.07
C GLN A 93 -25.89 4.50 -0.38
N PRO A 94 -25.91 4.60 0.97
CA PRO A 94 -24.93 5.40 1.68
C PRO A 94 -23.50 4.90 1.45
N LEU A 95 -22.55 5.83 1.37
CA LEU A 95 -21.13 5.50 1.34
C LEU A 95 -20.71 4.95 2.71
N VAL A 96 -20.43 3.64 2.76
CA VAL A 96 -19.93 2.99 3.97
C VAL A 96 -18.41 3.02 3.97
N VAL A 97 -17.84 3.68 4.98
CA VAL A 97 -16.40 3.75 5.21
C VAL A 97 -16.05 2.92 6.43
N LEU A 98 -15.07 2.05 6.28
CA LEU A 98 -14.54 1.16 7.30
C LEU A 98 -13.19 1.69 7.76
N GLY A 99 -12.93 1.63 9.06
CA GLY A 99 -11.63 1.93 9.66
C GLY A 99 -11.13 0.75 10.45
N ASP A 100 -9.86 0.41 10.25
CA ASP A 100 -9.17 -0.65 10.98
C ASP A 100 -7.71 -0.25 11.21
N ASP A 101 -7.11 -0.72 12.30
CA ASP A 101 -5.69 -0.59 12.55
C ASP A 101 -5.03 -1.97 12.59
N THR A 102 -3.96 -2.13 11.81
CA THR A 102 -3.24 -3.40 11.70
C THR A 102 -1.82 -3.25 12.23
N LEU A 103 -1.45 -4.07 13.22
CA LEU A 103 -0.09 -4.19 13.72
C LEU A 103 0.77 -5.04 12.76
N ALA A 104 1.57 -4.38 11.95
CA ALA A 104 2.60 -4.99 11.12
C ALA A 104 3.87 -5.26 11.96
N ARG A 105 3.97 -6.49 12.49
CA ARG A 105 5.10 -6.96 13.29
C ARG A 105 6.36 -7.05 12.42
N LYS A 106 7.20 -6.03 12.50
CA LYS A 106 8.47 -5.97 11.77
C LYS A 106 9.51 -5.30 12.66
N GLY A 107 10.63 -5.98 12.89
CA GLY A 107 11.75 -5.49 13.69
C GLY A 107 13.04 -5.33 12.89
N GLY A 108 13.97 -4.53 13.40
CA GLY A 108 15.30 -4.34 12.82
C GLY A 108 15.79 -2.91 12.90
N LYS A 109 17.12 -2.73 12.82
CA LYS A 109 17.79 -1.43 12.96
C LYS A 109 17.36 -0.40 11.91
N SER A 110 16.91 -0.86 10.75
CA SER A 110 16.49 -0.01 9.62
C SER A 110 14.99 0.29 9.58
N ILE A 111 14.21 -0.15 10.59
CA ILE A 111 12.76 0.05 10.63
C ILE A 111 12.46 1.31 11.44
N ALA A 112 12.52 2.46 10.76
CA ALA A 112 12.18 3.74 11.36
C ALA A 112 10.71 3.78 11.79
N LEU A 113 10.41 4.54 12.86
CA LEU A 113 9.06 4.80 13.36
C LEU A 113 8.28 3.58 13.88
N ALA A 114 8.88 2.39 13.90
CA ALA A 114 8.31 1.26 14.60
C ALA A 114 8.48 1.46 16.12
N SER A 115 7.48 1.03 16.88
CA SER A 115 7.50 1.13 18.34
C SER A 115 6.80 -0.06 18.98
N MET A 116 6.75 -0.09 20.31
CA MET A 116 6.02 -1.11 21.06
C MET A 116 4.54 -0.76 21.10
N HIS A 117 3.70 -1.68 20.67
CA HIS A 117 2.24 -1.53 20.65
C HIS A 117 1.58 -2.70 21.36
N HIS A 118 0.46 -2.44 22.04
CA HIS A 118 -0.37 -3.52 22.60
C HIS A 118 -0.83 -4.44 21.47
N ASP A 119 -0.68 -5.75 21.68
CA ASP A 119 -0.98 -6.76 20.68
C ASP A 119 -2.21 -7.57 21.13
N PRO A 120 -3.42 -7.20 20.69
CA PRO A 120 -4.64 -7.85 21.17
C PRO A 120 -4.73 -9.33 20.75
N LEU A 121 -4.02 -9.74 19.70
CA LEU A 121 -4.03 -11.13 19.23
C LEU A 121 -3.22 -12.06 20.14
N LEU A 122 -2.25 -11.53 20.88
CA LEU A 122 -1.42 -12.27 21.85
C LEU A 122 -1.79 -11.96 23.30
N SER A 123 -2.62 -10.94 23.53
CA SER A 123 -3.04 -10.51 24.86
C SER A 123 -4.26 -11.27 25.32
N SER A 124 -4.37 -11.47 26.64
CA SER A 124 -5.61 -11.89 27.29
C SER A 124 -5.96 -10.89 28.40
N ALA A 125 -7.19 -10.97 28.91
CA ALA A 125 -7.66 -10.08 29.99
C ALA A 125 -6.72 -10.05 31.21
N ARG A 126 -5.98 -11.15 31.49
CA ARG A 126 -5.06 -11.25 32.62
C ARG A 126 -3.60 -10.97 32.25
N LYS A 127 -3.25 -11.00 30.97
CA LYS A 127 -1.87 -10.89 30.50
C LYS A 127 -1.82 -10.04 29.22
N PRO A 128 -1.64 -8.72 29.37
CA PRO A 128 -1.38 -7.88 28.22
C PRO A 128 -0.01 -8.23 27.62
N PHE A 129 0.03 -8.30 26.30
CA PHE A 129 1.25 -8.51 25.52
C PHE A 129 1.44 -7.34 24.57
N ALA A 130 2.70 -6.98 24.33
CA ALA A 130 3.05 -5.93 23.39
C ALA A 130 4.05 -6.45 22.37
N SER A 131 3.86 -6.06 21.12
CA SER A 131 4.71 -6.44 20.00
C SER A 131 5.35 -5.20 19.38
N PHE A 132 6.59 -5.35 18.93
CA PHE A 132 7.30 -4.29 18.21
C PHE A 132 6.89 -4.30 16.73
N GLY A 133 6.55 -3.13 16.19
CA GLY A 133 6.21 -3.00 14.78
C GLY A 133 5.63 -1.65 14.41
N HIS A 134 5.03 -1.61 13.23
CA HIS A 134 4.25 -0.47 12.74
C HIS A 134 2.77 -0.72 12.97
N VAL A 135 2.03 0.28 13.43
CA VAL A 135 0.57 0.25 13.38
C VAL A 135 0.12 1.08 12.18
N TRP A 136 -0.50 0.42 11.20
CA TRP A 136 -1.08 1.09 10.04
C TRP A 136 -2.57 1.24 10.24
N VAL A 137 -3.05 2.48 10.24
CA VAL A 137 -4.47 2.80 10.21
C VAL A 137 -4.90 2.86 8.75
N VAL A 138 -5.88 2.02 8.40
CA VAL A 138 -6.39 1.88 7.04
C VAL A 138 -7.85 2.31 7.03
N LEU A 139 -8.20 3.20 6.10
CA LEU A 139 -9.59 3.43 5.74
C LEU A 139 -9.89 2.71 4.44
N ALA A 140 -11.02 2.03 4.42
CA ALA A 140 -11.52 1.31 3.27
C ALA A 140 -12.96 1.73 2.95
N VAL A 141 -13.32 1.72 1.67
CA VAL A 141 -14.71 1.85 1.24
C VAL A 141 -15.28 0.47 1.03
N TRP A 142 -16.46 0.22 1.60
CA TRP A 142 -17.17 -1.04 1.38
C TRP A 142 -17.88 -1.00 0.02
N ALA A 143 -17.61 -1.99 -0.82
CA ALA A 143 -18.24 -2.15 -2.13
C ALA A 143 -19.03 -3.47 -2.19
N PRO A 144 -20.33 -3.46 -2.51
CA PRO A 144 -21.14 -4.66 -2.55
C PRO A 144 -20.69 -5.61 -3.68
N LEU A 145 -20.78 -6.91 -3.41
CA LEU A 145 -20.66 -7.92 -4.46
C LEU A 145 -21.89 -7.87 -5.36
N PRO A 146 -21.74 -8.05 -6.68
CA PRO A 146 -22.85 -7.94 -7.63
C PRO A 146 -23.87 -9.10 -7.52
N PHE A 147 -23.63 -10.09 -6.66
CA PHE A 147 -24.43 -11.31 -6.55
C PHE A 147 -25.50 -11.27 -5.44
N GLY A 148 -25.82 -10.08 -4.90
CA GLY A 148 -26.94 -9.91 -3.98
C GLY A 148 -26.83 -10.61 -2.62
N SER A 149 -25.62 -11.03 -2.21
CA SER A 149 -25.41 -11.83 -0.99
C SER A 149 -25.35 -11.01 0.31
N GLY A 150 -25.51 -9.68 0.23
CA GLY A 150 -25.25 -8.76 1.36
C GLY A 150 -23.77 -8.64 1.75
N ARG A 151 -22.88 -9.37 1.06
CA ARG A 151 -21.43 -9.32 1.27
C ARG A 151 -20.79 -8.31 0.32
N GLY A 152 -19.63 -7.79 0.71
CA GLY A 152 -18.87 -6.83 -0.08
C GLY A 152 -17.37 -6.91 0.19
N PHE A 153 -16.61 -6.21 -0.63
CA PHE A 153 -15.18 -6.01 -0.45
C PHE A 153 -14.91 -4.73 0.34
N ALA A 154 -13.96 -4.78 1.27
CA ALA A 154 -13.34 -3.60 1.84
C ALA A 154 -12.20 -3.16 0.91
N LEU A 155 -12.41 -2.10 0.13
CA LEU A 155 -11.42 -1.56 -0.79
C LEU A 155 -10.60 -0.48 -0.07
N PRO A 156 -9.31 -0.71 0.24
CA PRO A 156 -8.54 0.24 1.01
C PRO A 156 -8.21 1.48 0.18
N VAL A 157 -8.48 2.66 0.73
CA VAL A 157 -8.36 3.96 0.05
C VAL A 157 -7.42 4.92 0.76
N LEU A 158 -7.19 4.78 2.06
CA LEU A 158 -6.22 5.62 2.79
C LEU A 158 -5.43 4.79 3.77
N PHE A 159 -4.16 5.17 3.93
CA PHE A 159 -3.21 4.51 4.81
C PHE A 159 -2.43 5.56 5.58
N ARG A 160 -2.40 5.45 6.91
CA ARG A 160 -1.56 6.30 7.76
C ARG A 160 -0.78 5.43 8.73
N LEU A 161 0.51 5.74 8.86
CA LEU A 161 1.31 5.14 9.90
C LEU A 161 0.99 5.85 11.22
N TYR A 162 0.49 5.10 12.20
CA TYR A 162 0.37 5.61 13.55
C TYR A 162 1.76 5.76 14.17
N VAL A 163 2.09 6.98 14.56
CA VAL A 163 3.35 7.31 15.24
C VAL A 163 2.99 7.69 16.67
N GLY A 164 3.25 6.77 17.61
CA GLY A 164 2.96 7.00 19.02
C GLY A 164 3.81 8.13 19.64
N ALA A 165 3.39 8.60 20.81
CA ALA A 165 4.07 9.68 21.54
C ALA A 165 5.53 9.35 21.91
N LYS A 166 5.85 8.06 22.14
CA LYS A 166 7.23 7.58 22.36
C LYS A 166 7.85 7.22 21.01
N ARG A 167 8.67 8.13 20.47
CA ARG A 167 9.28 8.00 19.14
C ARG A 167 10.40 6.96 19.13
N GLY A 168 10.17 5.82 18.50
CA GLY A 168 11.24 4.89 18.12
C GLY A 168 11.94 5.35 16.84
N GLY A 169 13.23 5.69 16.91
CA GLY A 169 14.13 5.79 15.76
C GLY A 169 13.78 6.85 14.70
N GLU A 170 13.99 8.13 15.00
CA GLU A 170 13.96 9.21 13.99
C GLU A 170 15.16 9.20 13.04
N ARG A 171 16.29 8.60 13.46
CA ARG A 171 17.58 8.65 12.75
C ARG A 171 17.59 8.05 11.34
N HIS A 172 16.55 7.31 10.95
CA HIS A 172 16.44 6.67 9.64
C HIS A 172 15.15 7.07 8.88
N ARG A 173 14.47 8.14 9.28
CA ARG A 173 13.28 8.64 8.59
C ARG A 173 13.71 9.22 7.22
N ALA A 174 13.40 8.53 6.12
CA ALA A 174 13.61 9.08 4.78
C ALA A 174 12.62 10.24 4.56
N GLY A 175 13.13 11.45 4.28
CA GLY A 175 12.31 12.54 3.73
C GLY A 175 12.02 13.77 4.60
N GLN A 176 12.77 14.05 5.68
CA GLN A 176 12.72 15.41 6.25
C GLN A 176 13.47 16.37 5.30
N ARG A 177 12.75 17.02 4.39
CA ARG A 177 13.12 18.38 3.99
C ARG A 177 12.92 19.23 5.24
N GLN A 178 13.99 19.81 5.75
CA GLN A 178 13.90 20.88 6.75
C GLN A 178 13.28 22.08 6.03
N ASP A 179 11.98 22.29 6.20
CA ASP A 179 11.42 23.60 5.95
C ASP A 179 11.94 24.51 7.07
N HIS A 180 13.01 25.23 6.76
CA HIS A 180 13.47 26.38 7.54
C HIS A 180 12.36 27.43 7.50
N VAL A 181 11.45 27.38 8.47
CA VAL A 181 10.60 28.52 8.80
C VAL A 181 11.47 29.46 9.63
N GLY A 182 12.16 30.36 8.94
CA GLY A 182 12.72 31.56 9.57
C GLY A 182 11.59 32.43 10.14
N PRO A 183 11.86 33.21 11.19
CA PRO A 183 10.83 34.00 11.85
C PRO A 183 10.33 35.08 10.89
N ARG A 184 9.01 35.15 10.70
CA ARG A 184 8.37 36.32 10.08
C ARG A 184 7.94 37.26 11.21
N LEU A 185 8.53 38.46 11.17
CA LEU A 185 8.02 39.68 11.79
C LEU A 185 6.58 39.95 11.34
#